data_AF-A0A2V7ADA1-F1
#
_entry.id   AF-A0A2V7ADA1-F1
#
_cell.length_a   1.000
_cell.length_b   1.000
_cell.length_c   1.000
_cell.angle_alpha   90.00
_cell.angle_beta   90.00
_cell.angle_gamma   90.00
#
_symmetry.space_group_name_H-M   'P 1'
#
loop_
_entity.id
_entity.type
_entity.pdbx_description
1 polymer ?
#
loop_
_entity_poly.entity_id
_entity_poly.type
_entity_poly.pdbx_seq_one_letter_code
_entity_poly.pdbx_strand_id
1 'polypeptide(L)'
;LCAVLPNVRIMEIDIDDVPWKGSLVTKPPVIRDGAIWLSDAPGWGADINEHVLREHPWPRPGGGGAPLFYGMDPSQMSARPR
;
A
#
# COMPACT_ATOMS: atom_id res chain seq x y z
N LEU A 1 -9.43 3.47 -11.21
CA LEU A 1 -10.59 2.60 -11.54
C LEU A 1 -11.91 3.19 -11.05
N CYS A 2 -12.11 3.37 -9.74
CA CYS A 2 -13.38 3.83 -9.16
C CYS A 2 -13.88 5.18 -9.72
N ALA A 3 -12.97 6.03 -10.21
CA ALA A 3 -13.29 7.31 -10.81
C ALA A 3 -14.07 7.24 -12.14
N VAL A 4 -13.97 6.13 -12.89
CA VAL A 4 -14.51 6.04 -14.27
C VAL A 4 -15.70 5.09 -14.40
N LEU A 5 -15.99 4.30 -13.37
CA LEU A 5 -17.11 3.36 -13.38
C LEU A 5 -18.36 4.03 -12.78
N PRO A 6 -19.48 4.10 -13.50
CA PRO A 6 -20.67 4.82 -13.04
C PRO A 6 -21.41 4.09 -11.90
N ASN A 7 -21.05 2.85 -11.62
CA ASN A 7 -21.73 1.95 -10.68
C ASN A 7 -20.85 1.55 -9.49
N VAL A 8 -19.77 2.29 -9.21
CA VAL A 8 -18.95 2.10 -7.99
C VAL A 8 -19.37 3.11 -6.93
N ARG A 9 -19.73 2.63 -5.74
CA ARG A 9 -20.21 3.46 -4.62
C ARG A 9 -19.19 3.60 -3.49
N ILE A 10 -18.34 2.60 -3.28
CA ILE A 10 -17.40 2.51 -2.15
C ILE A 10 -16.06 1.99 -2.69
N MET A 11 -14.97 2.51 -2.13
CA MET A 11 -13.60 2.07 -2.39
C MET A 11 -12.92 1.84 -1.05
N GLU A 12 -12.27 0.69 -0.89
CA GLU A 12 -11.48 0.37 0.30
C GLU A 12 -10.19 1.20 0.34
N ILE A 13 -9.78 1.58 1.55
CA ILE A 13 -8.48 2.18 1.83
C ILE A 13 -8.05 1.83 3.26
N ASP A 14 -6.80 1.44 3.41
CA ASP A 14 -6.16 1.28 4.72
C ASP A 14 -5.64 2.63 5.20
N ILE A 15 -6.32 3.20 6.19
CA ILE A 15 -5.94 4.45 6.87
C ILE A 15 -4.80 4.22 7.86
N ASP A 16 -4.92 3.16 8.66
CA ASP A 16 -3.94 2.81 9.67
C ASP A 16 -2.88 1.90 9.06
N ASP A 17 -1.65 2.40 8.93
CA ASP A 17 -0.54 1.65 8.34
C ASP A 17 0.80 2.11 8.94
N VAL A 18 1.90 1.58 8.42
CA VAL A 18 3.26 1.95 8.82
C VAL A 18 3.50 3.46 8.65
N PRO A 19 4.22 4.12 9.59
CA PRO A 19 4.38 5.58 9.58
C PRO A 19 5.01 6.15 8.30
N TRP A 20 5.76 5.34 7.56
CA TRP A 20 6.48 5.75 6.35
C TRP A 20 5.70 5.56 5.04
N LYS A 21 4.51 4.91 5.06
CA LYS A 21 3.71 4.64 3.84
C LYS A 21 3.38 5.92 3.06
N GLY A 22 2.95 6.96 3.76
CA GLY A 22 2.59 8.24 3.12
C GLY A 22 3.78 8.87 2.40
N SER A 23 5.00 8.68 2.90
CA SER A 23 6.24 9.20 2.33
C SER A 23 6.77 8.36 1.16
N LEU A 24 6.28 7.13 0.99
CA LEU A 24 6.68 6.23 -0.10
C LEU A 24 6.21 6.74 -1.47
N VAL A 25 5.18 7.57 -1.51
CA VAL A 25 4.66 8.17 -2.75
C VAL A 25 4.89 9.68 -2.75
N THR A 26 5.16 10.24 -3.94
CA THR A 26 5.40 11.69 -4.09
C THR A 26 4.17 12.54 -3.77
N LYS A 27 2.98 11.98 -3.94
CA LYS A 27 1.68 12.63 -3.69
C LYS A 27 0.74 11.64 -3.00
N PRO A 28 0.68 11.61 -1.65
CA PRO A 28 -0.24 10.75 -0.93
C PRO A 28 -1.71 11.15 -1.21
N PRO A 29 -2.65 10.19 -1.12
CA PRO A 29 -4.06 10.46 -1.36
C PRO A 29 -4.62 11.46 -0.34
N VAL A 30 -5.42 12.41 -0.82
CA VAL A 30 -6.08 13.41 0.03
C VAL A 30 -7.50 12.96 0.32
N ILE A 31 -7.88 12.89 1.59
CA ILE A 31 -9.22 12.52 2.02
C ILE A 31 -9.92 13.77 2.57
N ARG A 32 -11.14 14.05 2.10
CA ARG A 32 -12.01 15.08 2.68
C ARG A 32 -13.44 14.56 2.74
N ASP A 33 -14.10 14.75 3.87
CA ASP A 33 -15.50 14.36 4.10
C ASP A 33 -15.79 12.88 3.77
N GLY A 34 -14.83 11.99 4.07
CA GLY A 34 -14.95 10.56 3.81
C GLY A 34 -14.77 10.14 2.34
N ALA A 35 -14.37 11.07 1.45
CA ALA A 35 -14.09 10.80 0.05
C ALA A 35 -12.62 11.07 -0.31
N ILE A 36 -12.07 10.25 -1.20
CA ILE A 36 -10.76 10.50 -1.80
C ILE A 36 -10.87 11.59 -2.87
N TRP A 37 -9.98 12.58 -2.82
CA TRP A 37 -9.85 13.60 -3.84
C TRP A 37 -8.86 13.16 -4.90
N LEU A 38 -9.32 13.14 -6.14
CA LEU A 38 -8.53 12.68 -7.27
C LEU A 38 -7.56 13.78 -7.74
N SER A 39 -6.34 13.36 -8.07
CA SER A 39 -5.32 14.20 -8.69
C SER A 39 -5.65 14.40 -10.17
N ASP A 40 -5.35 15.58 -10.70
CA ASP A 40 -5.37 15.90 -12.14
C ASP A 40 -4.01 15.67 -12.82
N ALA A 41 -3.01 15.23 -12.06
CA ALA A 41 -1.69 14.92 -12.59
C ALA A 41 -1.73 13.68 -13.52
N PRO A 42 -0.84 13.60 -14.53
CA PRO A 42 -0.79 12.48 -15.44
C PRO A 42 -0.58 11.12 -14.77
N GLY A 43 -1.01 10.05 -15.45
CA GLY A 43 -0.79 8.67 -15.00
C GLY A 43 -1.61 8.32 -13.76
N TRP A 44 -0.95 7.75 -12.75
CA TRP A 44 -1.58 7.37 -11.48
C TRP A 44 -1.75 8.54 -10.50
N GLY A 45 -1.25 9.73 -10.86
CA GLY A 45 -1.32 10.92 -10.02
C GLY A 45 -0.23 11.04 -8.95
N ALA A 46 0.66 10.05 -8.84
CA ALA A 46 1.83 10.01 -7.96
C ALA A 46 2.89 9.04 -8.51
N ASP A 47 4.14 9.20 -8.04
CA ASP A 47 5.28 8.32 -8.33
C ASP A 47 5.83 7.72 -7.02
N ILE A 48 6.69 6.71 -7.13
CA ILE A 48 7.41 6.14 -5.99
C ILE A 48 8.58 7.03 -5.58
N ASN A 49 8.69 7.31 -4.29
CA ASN A 49 9.85 7.91 -3.68
C ASN A 49 10.94 6.85 -3.45
N GLU A 50 11.85 6.75 -4.42
CA GLU A 50 12.97 5.79 -4.43
C GLU A 50 13.91 5.90 -3.23
N HIS A 51 13.99 7.07 -2.58
CA HIS A 51 14.78 7.22 -1.36
C HIS A 51 14.15 6.43 -0.21
N VAL A 52 12.86 6.66 0.05
CA VAL A 52 12.10 6.00 1.10
C VAL A 52 12.00 4.50 0.83
N LEU A 53 11.84 4.10 -0.43
CA LEU A 53 11.84 2.69 -0.81
C LEU A 53 13.16 1.98 -0.41
N ARG A 54 14.31 2.63 -0.60
CA ARG A 54 15.62 2.07 -0.23
C ARG A 54 15.83 2.00 1.29
N GLU A 55 15.22 2.89 2.05
CA GLU A 55 15.25 2.86 3.52
C GLU A 55 14.41 1.73 4.12
N HIS A 56 13.41 1.23 3.36
CA HIS A 56 12.50 0.16 3.77
C HIS A 56 12.52 -1.03 2.80
N PRO A 57 13.67 -1.69 2.60
CA PRO A 57 13.78 -2.80 1.65
C PRO A 57 12.97 -4.00 2.14
N TRP A 58 12.28 -4.66 1.20
CA TRP A 58 11.63 -5.94 1.51
C TRP A 58 12.71 -6.99 1.83
N PRO A 59 12.58 -7.73 2.93
CA PRO A 59 13.51 -8.80 3.30
C PRO A 59 13.64 -9.83 2.19
N ARG A 60 14.87 -10.28 1.91
CA ARG A 60 15.07 -11.35 0.93
C ARG A 60 14.52 -12.67 1.50
N PRO A 61 13.77 -13.44 0.69
CA PRO A 61 13.41 -14.81 1.07
C PRO A 61 14.67 -15.60 1.46
N GLY A 62 14.69 -16.17 2.67
CA GLY A 62 15.79 -17.01 3.18
C GLY A 62 17.00 -16.26 3.79
N GLY A 63 17.02 -14.93 3.77
CA GLY A 63 18.09 -14.13 4.37
C GLY A 63 17.74 -13.65 5.78
N GLY A 64 17.81 -14.54 6.79
CA GLY A 64 17.74 -14.19 8.21
C GLY A 64 16.43 -13.54 8.68
N GLY A 65 15.54 -14.35 9.27
CA GLY A 65 14.35 -13.90 9.99
C GLY A 65 13.45 -12.96 9.19
N ALA A 66 12.71 -13.50 8.21
CA ALA A 66 11.63 -12.74 7.60
C ALA A 66 10.74 -12.19 8.73
N PRO A 67 10.52 -10.86 8.80
CA PRO A 67 9.61 -10.27 9.76
C PRO A 67 8.27 -10.97 9.61
N LEU A 68 7.66 -11.27 10.75
CA LEU A 68 6.35 -11.88 10.77
C LEU A 68 5.37 -10.96 10.03
N PHE A 69 4.77 -11.45 8.97
CA PHE A 69 3.70 -10.76 8.26
C PHE A 69 2.43 -10.88 9.11
N TYR A 70 2.01 -9.79 9.78
CA TYR A 70 0.93 -9.83 10.78
C TYR A 70 1.13 -10.88 11.90
N GLY A 71 2.38 -11.08 12.35
CA GLY A 71 2.66 -12.13 13.35
C GLY A 71 2.76 -13.55 12.77
N MET A 72 2.63 -13.73 11.45
CA MET A 72 2.76 -15.02 10.77
C MET A 72 4.09 -15.14 10.03
N ASP A 73 4.71 -16.31 10.13
CA ASP A 73 5.84 -16.68 9.28
C ASP A 73 5.33 -16.94 7.84
N PRO A 74 6.03 -16.47 6.79
CA PRO A 74 5.63 -16.70 5.39
C PRO A 74 5.41 -18.18 5.02
N SER A 75 6.06 -19.14 5.69
CA SER A 75 5.81 -20.57 5.51
C SER A 75 4.42 -21.02 5.98
N GLN A 76 3.81 -20.29 6.92
CA GLN A 76 2.46 -20.56 7.42
C GLN A 76 1.39 -20.12 6.42
N MET A 77 1.69 -19.20 5.51
CA MET A 77 0.75 -18.70 4.49
C MET A 77 0.54 -19.68 3.33
N SER A 78 1.48 -20.60 3.08
CA SER A 78 1.38 -21.59 2.01
C SER A 78 0.70 -22.90 2.44
N ALA A 79 0.42 -23.06 3.73
CA ALA A 79 -0.25 -24.23 4.26
C ALA A 79 -1.75 -24.14 3.93
N ARG A 80 -2.20 -24.90 2.92
CA ARG A 80 -3.64 -25.06 2.68
C ARG A 80 -4.29 -25.73 3.92
N PRO A 81 -5.40 -25.21 4.44
CA PRO A 81 -6.18 -25.94 5.44
C PRO A 81 -6.65 -27.26 4.81
N ARG A 82 -6.58 -28.36 5.58
CA ARG A 82 -7.17 -29.64 5.18
C ARG A 82 -8.68 -29.58 5.27
#